data_AF-A0A0M8YTW1-F1
#
_entry.id   AF-A0A0M8YTW1-F1
#
_cell.length_a   1.000
_cell.length_b   1.000
_cell.length_c   1.000
_cell.angle_alpha   90.00
_cell.angle_beta   90.00
_cell.angle_gamma   90.00
#
_symmetry.space_group_name_H-M   'P 1'
#
loop_
_entity.id
_entity.type
_entity.pdbx_description
1 polymer ?
#
loop_
_entity_poly.entity_id
_entity_poly.type
_entity_poly.pdbx_seq_one_letter_code
_entity_poly.pdbx_strand_id
1 'polypeptide(L)'
;MLMPHPEVLRRLLAEYEAAAVAEPAGAAGEPGPRTRDLAYTLCVSTGTRDVRRALEAARSQLADVLEPAAPVPGGTHAGVGD
;
A
#
# COMPACT_ATOMS: atom_id res chain seq x y z
N MET A 1 -9.44 -4.55 11.19
CA MET A 1 -9.76 -3.36 10.38
C MET A 1 -10.17 -3.83 8.99
N LEU A 2 -11.12 -3.13 8.37
CA LEU A 2 -11.60 -3.43 7.01
C LEU A 2 -10.45 -3.17 6.04
N MET A 3 -9.92 -4.21 5.38
CA MET A 3 -8.97 -3.99 4.29
C MET A 3 -9.70 -3.25 3.17
N PRO A 4 -9.13 -2.13 2.65
CA PRO A 4 -9.73 -1.44 1.51
C PRO A 4 -9.78 -2.39 0.31
N HIS A 5 -10.84 -2.29 -0.49
CA HIS A 5 -10.92 -3.05 -1.74
C HIS A 5 -9.70 -2.73 -2.62
N PRO A 6 -9.02 -3.72 -3.22
CA PRO A 6 -7.74 -3.50 -3.91
C PRO A 6 -7.83 -2.47 -5.04
N GLU A 7 -8.95 -2.42 -5.76
CA GLU A 7 -9.17 -1.40 -6.80
C GLU A 7 -9.18 0.02 -6.25
N VAL A 8 -9.75 0.22 -5.05
CA VAL A 8 -9.76 1.52 -4.37
C VAL A 8 -8.35 1.91 -3.95
N LEU A 9 -7.58 0.96 -3.42
CA LEU A 9 -6.20 1.20 -3.01
C LEU A 9 -5.29 1.54 -4.21
N ARG A 10 -5.46 0.84 -5.33
CA ARG A 10 -4.76 1.14 -6.59
C ARG A 10 -5.08 2.54 -7.10
N ARG A 11 -6.36 2.94 -7.05
CA ARG A 11 -6.78 4.29 -7.45
C ARG A 11 -6.18 5.36 -6.55
N LEU A 12 -6.20 5.17 -5.22
CA LEU A 12 -5.62 6.12 -4.27
C LEU A 12 -4.12 6.32 -4.49
N LEU A 13 -3.37 5.24 -4.76
CA LEU A 13 -1.96 5.30 -5.10
C LEU A 13 -1.70 6.14 -6.35
N ALA A 14 -2.44 5.88 -7.43
CA ALA A 14 -2.29 6.61 -8.69
C ALA A 14 -2.64 8.10 -8.54
N GLU A 15 -3.70 8.42 -7.78
CA GLU A 15 -4.07 9.80 -7.51
C GLU A 15 -3.02 10.53 -6.66
N TYR A 16 -2.43 9.85 -5.67
CA TYR A 16 -1.35 10.42 -4.86
C TYR A 16 -0.11 10.73 -5.71
N GLU A 17 0.32 9.79 -6.56
CA GLU A 17 1.48 9.98 -7.43
C GLU A 17 1.25 11.11 -8.44
N ALA A 18 0.06 11.18 -9.04
CA ALA A 18 -0.32 12.28 -9.92
C ALA A 18 -0.33 13.64 -9.21
N ALA A 19 -0.89 13.70 -7.99
CA ALA A 19 -0.93 14.93 -7.19
C ALA A 19 0.47 15.36 -6.73
N ALA A 20 1.34 14.41 -6.37
CA ALA A 20 2.72 14.70 -5.97
C ALA A 20 3.56 15.33 -7.10
N VAL A 21 3.23 15.03 -8.37
CA VAL A 21 3.88 15.64 -9.54
C VAL A 21 3.22 16.94 -9.94
N ALA A 22 1.88 17.02 -9.89
CA ALA A 22 1.12 18.16 -10.37
C ALA A 22 1.13 19.36 -9.40
N GLU A 23 1.18 19.09 -8.10
CA GLU A 23 1.18 20.14 -7.08
C GLU A 23 2.61 20.62 -6.84
N PRO A 24 2.92 21.91 -7.11
CA PRO A 24 4.21 22.46 -6.73
C PRO A 24 4.35 22.38 -5.20
N ALA A 25 5.52 21.94 -4.74
CA ALA A 25 5.82 21.96 -3.32
C ALA A 25 5.66 23.41 -2.80
N GLY A 26 5.02 23.55 -1.64
CA GLY A 26 4.82 24.85 -1.01
C GLY A 26 6.16 25.53 -0.69
N ALA A 27 6.11 26.77 -0.21
CA ALA A 27 7.30 27.60 0.02
C ALA A 27 8.40 26.95 0.90
N ALA A 28 8.05 25.94 1.71
CA ALA A 28 8.96 25.18 2.57
C ALA A 28 9.27 23.75 2.07
N GLY A 29 8.91 23.42 0.83
CA GLY A 29 9.03 22.04 0.30
C GLY A 29 7.89 21.11 0.72
N GLU A 30 6.86 21.64 1.37
CA GLU A 30 5.73 20.86 1.86
C GLU A 30 4.82 20.39 0.71
N PRO A 31 4.27 19.17 0.77
CA PRO A 31 3.33 18.70 -0.24
C PRO A 31 2.07 19.58 -0.26
N GLY A 32 1.56 19.82 -1.46
CA GLY A 32 0.31 20.55 -1.68
C GLY A 32 -0.89 19.92 -0.93
N PRO A 33 -1.98 20.67 -0.73
CA PRO A 33 -3.12 20.23 0.09
C PRO A 33 -3.70 18.90 -0.40
N ARG A 34 -3.85 18.72 -1.71
CA ARG A 34 -4.36 17.48 -2.30
C ARG A 34 -3.46 16.29 -2.01
N THR A 35 -2.15 16.46 -2.17
CA THR A 35 -1.15 15.42 -1.89
C THR A 35 -1.15 15.03 -0.41
N ARG A 36 -1.35 16.01 0.48
CA ARG A 36 -1.46 15.79 1.93
C ARG A 36 -2.71 15.00 2.31
N ASP A 37 -3.85 15.34 1.73
CA ASP A 37 -5.12 14.63 1.99
C ASP A 37 -5.05 13.16 1.53
N LEU A 38 -4.52 12.93 0.33
CA LEU A 38 -4.32 11.58 -0.21
C LEU A 38 -3.31 10.78 0.63
N ALA A 39 -2.23 11.41 1.09
CA ALA A 39 -1.29 10.78 2.02
C ALA A 39 -1.98 10.36 3.33
N TYR A 40 -2.83 11.22 3.89
CA TYR A 40 -3.59 10.91 5.09
C TYR A 40 -4.56 9.74 4.86
N THR A 41 -5.31 9.74 3.76
CA THR A 41 -6.20 8.63 3.40
C THR A 41 -5.42 7.33 3.25
N LEU A 42 -4.29 7.34 2.55
CA LEU A 42 -3.43 6.16 2.41
C LEU A 42 -3.00 5.63 3.78
N CYS A 43 -2.49 6.50 4.67
CA CYS A 43 -2.09 6.11 6.02
C CYS A 43 -3.22 5.43 6.80
N VAL A 44 -4.44 5.99 6.76
CA VAL A 44 -5.60 5.39 7.45
C VAL A 44 -5.99 4.05 6.80
N SER A 45 -6.02 3.98 5.47
CA SER A 45 -6.39 2.78 4.72
C SER A 45 -5.40 1.63 4.89
N THR A 46 -4.11 1.94 5.08
CA THR A 46 -3.05 0.93 5.32
C THR A 46 -2.75 0.70 6.80
N GLY A 47 -3.39 1.45 7.71
CA GLY A 47 -3.14 1.35 9.15
C GLY A 47 -1.75 1.83 9.57
N THR A 48 -1.14 2.75 8.82
CA THR A 48 0.20 3.29 9.07
C THR A 48 0.14 4.75 9.55
N ARG A 49 1.26 5.27 10.07
CA ARG A 49 1.39 6.67 10.54
C ARG A 49 2.30 7.54 9.67
N ASP A 50 2.96 6.95 8.69
CA ASP A 50 3.90 7.62 7.79
C ASP A 50 3.51 7.32 6.35
N VAL A 51 3.62 8.32 5.47
CA VAL A 51 3.23 8.21 4.06
C VAL A 51 4.12 7.22 3.30
N ARG A 52 5.43 7.16 3.58
CA ARG A 52 6.30 6.21 2.88
C ARG A 52 5.93 4.78 3.26
N ARG A 53 5.68 4.55 4.56
CA ARG A 53 5.17 3.25 5.06
C ARG A 53 3.81 2.91 4.47
N ALA A 54 2.93 3.89 4.30
CA ALA A 54 1.64 3.67 3.64
C ALA A 54 1.81 3.23 2.19
N LEU A 55 2.70 3.87 1.43
CA LEU A 55 2.98 3.50 0.03
C LEU A 55 3.61 2.11 -0.09
N GLU A 56 4.56 1.77 0.78
CA GLU A 56 5.16 0.43 0.85
C GLU A 56 4.08 -0.63 1.13
N ALA A 57 3.26 -0.43 2.16
CA ALA A 57 2.19 -1.35 2.54
C ALA A 57 1.14 -1.48 1.42
N ALA A 58 0.74 -0.37 0.79
CA ALA A 58 -0.24 -0.37 -0.28
C ALA A 58 0.27 -1.16 -1.50
N ARG A 59 1.54 -0.99 -1.89
CA ARG A 59 2.15 -1.76 -2.99
C ARG A 59 2.24 -3.25 -2.66
N SER A 60 2.62 -3.60 -1.43
CA SER A 60 2.65 -5.00 -0.98
C SER A 60 1.27 -5.65 -1.05
N GLN A 61 0.24 -4.98 -0.52
CA GLN A 61 -1.14 -5.50 -0.55
C GLN A 61 -1.66 -5.69 -1.98
N LEU A 62 -1.30 -4.81 -2.91
CA LEU A 62 -1.66 -4.97 -4.32
C LEU A 62 -0.90 -6.11 -5.00
N ALA A 63 0.36 -6.35 -4.62
CA ALA A 63 1.14 -7.48 -5.11
C ALA A 63 0.55 -8.81 -4.61
N ASP A 64 0.15 -8.89 -3.34
CA ASP A 64 -0.48 -10.07 -2.74
C ASP A 64 -1.83 -10.42 -3.40
N VAL A 65 -2.54 -9.42 -3.94
CA VAL A 65 -3.80 -9.64 -4.68
C VAL A 65 -3.54 -10.16 -6.10
N LEU A 66 -2.47 -9.69 -6.75
CA LEU A 66 -2.06 -10.16 -8.08
C LEU A 66 -1.41 -11.54 -8.04
N GLU A 67 -0.88 -11.94 -6.89
CA GLU A 67 -0.42 -13.29 -6.58
C GLU A 67 -1.52 -14.05 -5.81
N PRO A 68 -2.62 -14.50 -6.46
CA PRO A 68 -3.53 -15.42 -5.81
C PRO A 68 -2.78 -16.72 -5.59
N ALA A 69 -2.16 -16.85 -4.42
CA ALA A 69 -1.50 -18.02 -3.86
C ALA A 69 -1.20 -19.12 -4.90
N ALA A 70 -0.05 -19.05 -5.56
CA ALA A 70 0.53 -20.29 -6.06
C ALA A 70 0.67 -21.22 -4.84
N PRO A 71 0.04 -22.41 -4.82
CA PRO A 71 0.17 -23.32 -3.69
C PRO A 71 1.64 -23.70 -3.62
N VAL A 72 2.33 -23.33 -2.55
CA VAL A 72 3.68 -23.85 -2.26
C VAL A 72 3.55 -25.36 -2.06
N PRO A 73 4.03 -26.23 -2.98
CA PRO A 73 4.07 -27.65 -2.73
C PRO A 73 5.46 -27.94 -2.15
N GLY A 74 5.57 -27.83 -0.83
CA GLY A 74 6.77 -28.23 -0.12
C GLY A 74 6.43 -28.31 1.36
N GLY A 75 6.32 -29.48 1.99
CA GLY A 75 6.77 -30.80 1.62
C GLY A 75 7.14 -31.47 2.94
N THR A 76 6.41 -32.51 3.30
CA THR A 76 6.74 -33.52 4.31
C THR A 76 7.34 -33.03 5.64
N HIS A 77 6.51 -32.86 6.67
CA HIS A 77 6.96 -33.22 8.02
C HIS A 77 7.04 -34.75 8.04
N ALA A 78 8.24 -35.25 7.74
CA ALA A 78 8.60 -36.64 7.88
C ALA A 78 8.28 -37.12 9.30
N GLY A 79 7.22 -37.91 9.44
CA GLY A 79 7.08 -38.80 10.57
C GLY A 79 7.94 -40.03 10.33
N VAL A 80 8.99 -40.18 11.13
CA VAL A 80 9.72 -41.42 11.48
C VAL A 80 10.71 -40.99 12.57
N GLY A 81 10.50 -41.34 13.84
CA GLY A 81 10.82 -42.60 14.53
C GLY A 81 11.54 -42.16 15.82
N ASP A 82 11.17 -42.58 17.03
CA ASP A 82 11.16 -43.93 17.61
C ASP A 82 10.08 -44.00 18.72
#